data_AF-A0A8T2Y6V0-F1
#
_entry.id   AF-A0A8T2Y6V0-F1
#
_cell.length_a   1.000
_cell.length_b   1.000
_cell.length_c   1.000
_cell.angle_alpha   90.00
_cell.angle_beta   90.00
_cell.angle_gamma   90.00
#
_symmetry.space_group_name_H-M   'P 1'
#
loop_
_entity.id
_entity.type
_entity.pdbx_description
1 polymer ?
#
loop_
_entity_poly.entity_id
_entity_poly.type
_entity_poly.pdbx_seq_one_letter_code
_entity_poly.pdbx_strand_id
1 'polypeptide(L)'
;MISKVPFLINAELEKLNQKMIEEGYVPDASSVLHDVKDLEKIKMLNDHSEKLAIAFGLLFVPRGLPIRVVKNLRVCGDCRNATIIYFQDYSERDTFQSCVNKITNQYVP
;
A
#
# COMPACT_ATOMS: atom_id res chain seq x y z
N MET A 1 23.74 -5.09 11.03
CA MET A 1 22.27 -5.25 11.23
C MET A 1 21.43 -4.37 10.29
N ILE A 2 21.91 -3.22 9.80
CA ILE A 2 21.15 -2.33 8.91
C ILE A 2 20.99 -2.89 7.46
N SER A 3 21.90 -3.77 7.02
CA SER A 3 21.92 -4.29 5.63
C SER A 3 20.80 -5.25 5.24
N LYS A 4 20.01 -5.77 6.20
CA LYS A 4 18.91 -6.71 5.92
C LYS A 4 17.52 -6.07 5.94
N VAL A 5 17.40 -4.83 6.40
CA VAL A 5 16.10 -4.14 6.51
C VAL A 5 15.39 -4.02 5.15
N PRO A 6 16.07 -3.65 4.04
CA PRO A 6 15.42 -3.58 2.72
C PRO A 6 14.91 -4.96 2.25
N PHE A 7 15.66 -6.02 2.53
CA PHE A 7 15.27 -7.38 2.15
C PHE A 7 14.00 -7.83 2.86
N LEU A 8 13.86 -7.55 4.16
CA LEU A 8 12.68 -7.92 4.95
C LEU A 8 11.42 -7.21 4.44
N ILE A 9 11.52 -5.92 4.13
CA ILE A 9 10.38 -5.12 3.63
C ILE A 9 9.92 -5.66 2.27
N ASN A 10 10.85 -5.96 1.36
CA ASN A 10 10.50 -6.50 0.05
C ASN A 10 9.85 -7.88 0.15
N ALA A 11 10.34 -8.74 1.03
CA ALA A 11 9.73 -10.05 1.27
C ALA A 11 8.32 -9.94 1.86
N GLU A 12 8.09 -8.98 2.77
CA GLU A 12 6.74 -8.75 3.31
C GLU A 12 5.81 -8.09 2.29
N LEU A 13 6.34 -7.22 1.43
CA LEU A 13 5.60 -6.64 0.30
C LEU A 13 5.14 -7.72 -0.68
N GLU A 14 6.00 -8.69 -0.99
CA GLU A 14 5.64 -9.82 -1.86
C GLU A 14 4.51 -10.66 -1.26
N LYS A 15 4.58 -10.98 0.05
CA LYS A 15 3.49 -11.64 0.76
C LYS A 15 2.21 -10.82 0.79
N LEU A 16 2.33 -9.51 1.00
CA LEU A 16 1.19 -8.58 1.00
C LEU A 16 0.49 -8.62 -0.36
N ASN A 17 1.25 -8.51 -1.46
CA ASN A 17 0.73 -8.58 -2.83
C ASN A 17 0.06 -9.92 -3.12
N GLN A 18 0.71 -11.02 -2.74
CA GLN A 18 0.17 -12.36 -2.92
C GLN A 18 -1.15 -12.54 -2.16
N LYS A 19 -1.20 -12.13 -0.89
CA LYS A 19 -2.43 -12.19 -0.09
C LYS A 19 -3.55 -11.38 -0.71
N MET A 20 -3.29 -10.16 -1.20
CA MET A 20 -4.31 -9.36 -1.85
C MET A 20 -4.89 -10.07 -3.09
N ILE A 21 -4.04 -10.69 -3.91
CA ILE A 21 -4.46 -11.44 -5.10
C ILE A 21 -5.35 -12.62 -4.71
N GLU A 22 -5.01 -13.34 -3.64
CA GLU A 22 -5.81 -14.45 -3.10
C GLU A 22 -7.19 -13.99 -2.62
N GLU A 23 -7.29 -12.77 -2.07
CA GLU A 23 -8.54 -12.11 -1.68
C GLU A 23 -9.30 -11.45 -2.88
N GLY A 24 -8.81 -11.62 -4.12
CA GLY A 24 -9.49 -11.16 -5.32
C GLY A 24 -9.04 -9.80 -5.86
N TYR A 25 -7.91 -9.25 -5.39
CA TYR A 25 -7.31 -8.05 -5.98
C TYR A 25 -6.75 -8.33 -7.38
N VAL A 26 -7.18 -7.52 -8.34
CA VAL A 26 -6.69 -7.51 -9.72
C VAL A 26 -5.98 -6.18 -9.97
N PRO A 27 -4.66 -6.19 -10.27
CA PRO A 27 -3.91 -4.97 -10.59
C PRO A 27 -4.44 -4.29 -11.86
N ASP A 28 -4.64 -2.97 -11.79
CA ASP A 28 -5.10 -2.18 -12.94
C ASP A 28 -3.92 -1.56 -13.70
N ALA A 29 -3.37 -2.29 -14.67
CA ALA A 29 -2.26 -1.83 -15.52
C ALA A 29 -2.60 -0.56 -16.33
N SER A 30 -3.89 -0.28 -16.57
CA SER A 30 -4.31 0.94 -17.30
C SER A 30 -4.04 2.22 -16.51
N SER A 31 -3.88 2.11 -15.19
CA SER A 31 -3.55 3.24 -14.31
C SER A 31 -2.10 3.73 -14.44
N VAL A 32 -1.23 2.99 -15.13
CA VAL A 32 0.17 3.35 -15.35
C VAL A 32 0.36 3.89 -16.78
N LEU A 33 0.64 5.19 -16.89
CA LEU A 33 0.79 5.90 -18.16
C LEU A 33 2.15 5.69 -18.86
N HIS A 34 3.05 4.90 -18.28
CA HIS A 34 4.35 4.61 -18.89
C HIS A 34 4.16 3.67 -20.08
N ASP A 35 4.82 3.98 -21.21
CA ASP A 35 4.82 3.13 -22.40
C ASP A 35 5.79 1.96 -22.23
N VAL A 36 5.39 1.02 -21.36
CA VAL A 36 6.11 -0.20 -21.03
C VAL A 36 5.15 -1.39 -21.08
N LYS A 37 5.69 -2.61 -21.05
CA LYS A 37 4.87 -3.83 -21.09
C LYS A 37 3.97 -3.91 -19.86
N ASP A 38 2.78 -4.48 -19.99
CA ASP A 38 1.83 -4.59 -18.88
C ASP A 38 2.40 -5.34 -17.67
N LEU A 39 3.25 -6.35 -17.90
CA LEU A 39 3.97 -7.03 -16.82
C LEU A 39 4.87 -6.06 -16.03
N GLU A 40 5.52 -5.11 -16.70
CA GLU A 40 6.35 -4.08 -16.06
C GLU A 40 5.47 -3.07 -15.33
N LYS A 41 4.33 -2.67 -15.90
CA LYS A 41 3.34 -1.82 -15.22
C LYS A 41 2.84 -2.47 -13.92
N ILE A 42 2.51 -3.76 -13.94
CA ILE A 42 2.07 -4.51 -12.77
C ILE A 42 3.18 -4.53 -11.69
N LYS A 43 4.44 -4.73 -12.09
CA LYS A 43 5.57 -4.63 -11.16
C LYS A 43 5.65 -3.25 -10.52
N MET A 44 5.51 -2.19 -11.30
CA MET A 44 5.50 -0.81 -10.79
C MET A 44 4.37 -0.60 -9.77
N LEU A 45 3.16 -1.11 -10.05
CA LEU A 45 2.02 -1.04 -9.12
C LEU A 45 2.27 -1.81 -7.82
N ASN A 46 2.96 -2.93 -7.90
CA ASN A 46 3.31 -3.75 -6.74
C ASN A 46 4.33 -3.06 -5.82
N ASP A 47 5.18 -2.20 -6.38
CA ASP A 47 6.22 -1.45 -5.68
C ASP A 47 5.79 -0.03 -5.27
N HIS A 48 4.51 0.30 -5.41
CA HIS A 48 4.00 1.60 -4.96
C HIS A 48 4.26 1.82 -3.46
N SER A 49 4.66 3.05 -3.13
CA SER A 49 5.05 3.47 -1.78
C SER A 49 4.00 3.21 -0.70
N GLU A 50 2.71 3.18 -1.05
CA GLU A 50 1.61 2.86 -0.14
C GLU A 50 1.68 1.41 0.33
N LYS A 51 1.90 0.47 -0.60
CA LYS A 51 2.04 -0.96 -0.30
C LYS A 51 3.33 -1.20 0.48
N LEU A 52 4.42 -0.53 0.12
CA LEU A 52 5.67 -0.54 0.88
C LEU A 52 5.50 -0.03 2.32
N ALA A 53 4.76 1.07 2.51
CA ALA A 53 4.50 1.61 3.83
C ALA A 53 3.64 0.68 4.69
N ILE A 54 2.66 -0.01 4.08
CA ILE A 54 1.88 -1.06 4.74
C ILE A 54 2.79 -2.23 5.13
N ALA A 55 3.61 -2.74 4.21
CA ALA A 55 4.55 -3.83 4.47
C ALA A 55 5.53 -3.48 5.61
N PHE A 56 6.07 -2.27 5.61
CA PHE A 56 6.89 -1.76 6.70
C PHE A 56 6.11 -1.73 8.03
N GLY A 57 4.88 -1.20 8.01
CA GLY A 57 4.01 -1.17 9.18
C GLY A 57 3.75 -2.56 9.75
N LEU A 58 3.47 -3.54 8.89
CA LEU A 58 3.21 -4.93 9.29
C LEU A 58 4.42 -5.60 9.95
N LEU A 59 5.65 -5.23 9.56
CA LEU A 59 6.88 -5.76 10.13
C LEU A 59 7.24 -5.16 11.49
N PHE A 60 7.07 -3.84 11.63
CA PHE A 60 7.67 -3.09 12.75
C PHE A 60 6.65 -2.57 13.76
N VAL A 61 5.36 -2.48 13.40
CA VAL A 61 4.30 -2.08 14.33
C VAL A 61 3.77 -3.33 15.05
N PRO A 62 3.80 -3.36 16.39
CA PRO A 62 3.23 -4.45 17.17
C PRO A 62 1.76 -4.71 16.84
N ARG A 63 1.33 -5.97 16.95
CA ARG A 63 -0.09 -6.32 16.80
C ARG A 63 -0.94 -5.56 17.82
N GLY A 64 -2.12 -5.10 17.40
CA GLY A 64 -3.03 -4.30 18.22
C GLY A 64 -2.75 -2.80 18.20
N LEU A 65 -1.67 -2.36 17.54
CA LEU A 65 -1.43 -0.94 17.28
C LEU A 65 -1.78 -0.57 15.84
N PRO A 66 -2.40 0.61 15.61
CA PRO A 66 -2.81 1.04 14.29
C PRO A 66 -1.61 1.40 13.41
N ILE A 67 -1.64 0.99 12.14
CA ILE A 67 -0.71 1.45 11.11
C ILE A 67 -1.33 2.68 10.44
N ARG A 68 -0.62 3.81 10.44
CA ARG A 68 -1.03 5.06 9.77
C ARG A 68 -0.07 5.40 8.65
N VAL A 69 -0.54 5.36 7.40
CA VAL A 69 0.24 5.75 6.22
C VAL A 69 -0.17 7.16 5.82
N VAL A 70 0.69 8.14 6.04
CA VAL A 70 0.44 9.55 5.65
C VAL A 70 1.17 9.84 4.35
N LYS A 71 0.46 10.42 3.39
CA LYS A 71 1.01 10.87 2.12
C LYS A 71 0.65 12.33 1.86
N ASN A 72 1.57 13.04 1.22
CA ASN A 72 1.34 14.40 0.73
C ASN A 72 0.72 14.41 -0.68
N LEU A 73 0.56 13.24 -1.29
CA LEU A 73 -0.01 13.04 -2.62
C LEU A 73 -1.26 12.17 -2.54
N ARG A 74 -2.15 12.34 -3.52
CA ARG A 74 -3.34 11.50 -3.66
C ARG A 74 -2.92 10.03 -3.84
N VAL A 75 -3.58 9.14 -3.10
CA VAL A 75 -3.42 7.69 -3.25
C VAL A 75 -3.90 7.25 -4.64
N CYS A 76 -3.10 6.41 -5.30
CA CYS A 76 -3.43 5.89 -6.62
C CYS A 76 -4.70 5.01 -6.59
N GLY A 77 -5.46 4.96 -7.69
CA GLY A 77 -6.72 4.19 -7.74
C GLY A 77 -6.53 2.71 -7.44
N ASP A 78 -5.51 2.12 -8.05
CA ASP A 78 -5.08 0.74 -7.80
C ASP A 78 -4.71 0.50 -6.33
N CYS A 79 -3.89 1.37 -5.75
CA CYS A 79 -3.45 1.33 -4.35
C CYS A 79 -4.64 1.41 -3.38
N ARG A 80 -5.62 2.27 -3.71
CA ARG A 80 -6.86 2.41 -2.94
C ARG A 80 -7.65 1.10 -2.97
N ASN A 81 -7.81 0.48 -4.14
CA ASN A 81 -8.51 -0.79 -4.28
C ASN A 81 -7.79 -1.93 -3.55
N ALA A 82 -6.47 -2.04 -3.75
CA ALA A 82 -5.60 -3.01 -3.09
C ALA A 82 -5.70 -2.91 -1.56
N THR A 83 -5.65 -1.67 -1.04
CA THR A 83 -5.85 -1.40 0.39
C THR A 83 -7.24 -1.90 0.81
N ILE A 84 -8.32 -1.46 0.16
CA ILE A 84 -9.67 -1.89 0.54
C ILE A 84 -9.78 -3.42 0.60
N ILE A 85 -9.30 -4.14 -0.42
CA ILE A 85 -9.35 -5.62 -0.48
C ILE A 85 -8.52 -6.25 0.64
N TYR A 86 -7.28 -5.79 0.86
CA TYR A 86 -6.47 -6.28 1.97
C TYR A 86 -7.18 -6.09 3.32
N PHE A 87 -7.90 -4.98 3.44
CA PHE A 87 -8.61 -4.58 4.64
C PHE A 87 -10.06 -5.10 4.73
N GLN A 88 -10.54 -5.94 3.79
CA GLN A 88 -11.93 -6.43 3.76
C GLN A 88 -12.21 -7.55 4.78
N ASP A 89 -11.23 -8.40 5.10
CA ASP A 89 -11.36 -9.49 6.10
C ASP A 89 -11.13 -9.01 7.56
N TYR A 90 -11.38 -7.73 7.83
CA TYR A 90 -10.97 -7.08 9.08
C TYR A 90 -11.96 -7.30 10.24
N SER A 91 -11.85 -8.47 10.90
CA SER A 91 -12.43 -8.67 12.23
C SER A 91 -11.42 -8.58 13.39
N GLU A 92 -10.10 -8.62 13.16
CA GLU A 92 -9.13 -8.77 14.26
C GLU A 92 -7.93 -7.79 14.31
N ARG A 93 -7.88 -6.71 13.52
CA ARG A 93 -6.80 -5.71 13.67
C ARG A 93 -7.28 -4.27 13.63
N ASP A 94 -7.29 -3.66 14.81
CA ASP A 94 -7.71 -2.28 15.06
C ASP A 94 -7.02 -1.25 14.16
N THR A 95 -7.88 -0.48 13.47
CA THR A 95 -7.71 0.87 12.88
C THR A 95 -6.53 1.14 11.93
N PHE A 96 -6.72 0.82 10.64
CA PHE A 96 -6.07 1.59 9.56
C PHE A 96 -6.79 2.94 9.42
N GLN A 97 -6.23 4.00 10.02
CA GLN A 97 -6.73 5.36 9.76
C GLN A 97 -6.10 5.87 8.46
N SER A 98 -6.93 5.89 7.42
CA SER A 98 -6.88 6.69 6.19
C SER A 98 -5.63 7.54 5.94
N CYS A 99 -5.08 7.44 4.73
CA CYS A 99 -4.15 8.42 4.18
C CYS A 99 -4.75 9.84 4.27
N VAL A 100 -4.29 10.63 5.24
CA VAL A 100 -4.67 12.04 5.33
C VAL A 100 -3.84 12.82 4.31
N ASN A 101 -4.50 13.28 3.24
CA ASN A 101 -3.95 14.30 2.35
C ASN A 101 -3.72 15.58 3.16
N LYS A 102 -2.47 15.94 3.44
CA LYS A 102 -2.13 17.24 4.06
C LYS A 102 -1.12 18.00 3.19
N ILE A 103 -1.54 18.49 2.01
CA ILE A 103 -0.99 19.72 1.41
C ILE A 103 -2.11 20.46 0.64
N THR A 104 -2.60 21.52 1.29
CA THR A 104 -3.19 22.77 0.76
C THR A 104 -4.17 22.73 -0.43
N ASN A 105 -5.45 22.95 -0.13
CA ASN A 105 -6.13 24.11 -0.71
C ASN A 105 -7.14 24.70 0.30
N GLN A 106 -6.89 25.95 0.71
CA GLN A 106 -7.76 26.90 1.43
C GLN A 106 -8.07 26.58 2.92
N TYR A 107 -7.98 27.46 3.93
CA TYR A 107 -8.12 28.93 4.00
C TYR A 107 -8.97 29.51 2.87
N VAL A 108 -10.27 29.30 2.98
CA VAL A 108 -11.30 30.34 2.80
C VAL A 108 -12.35 30.06 3.87
N PRO A 109 -12.85 31.08 4.60
CA PRO A 109 -13.96 30.94 5.55
C PRO A 109 -15.24 30.37 4.92
#